data_AF-A0A6A4Y7X9-F1
#
_entry.id   AF-A0A6A4Y7X9-F1
#
_cell.length_a   1.000
_cell.length_b   1.000
_cell.length_c   1.000
_cell.angle_alpha   90.00
_cell.angle_beta   90.00
_cell.angle_gamma   90.00
#
_symmetry.space_group_name_H-M   'P 1'
#
loop_
_entity.id
_entity.type
_entity.pdbx_description
1 polymer ?
#
loop_
_entity_poly.entity_id
_entity_poly.type
_entity_poly.pdbx_seq_one_letter_code
_entity_poly.pdbx_strand_id
1 'polypeptide(L)'
;MPQQSPINIVPTEVKELVMDDNNGKIELSLGCCDGHLEHGGSNFKVHWCGDETSFLKLRDGREYRPIQFHFHTPSEHTLEGKPFQFCMHLVHQSDDGHLAVVGVFFEEGDESAFLA
;
A
#
# COMPACT_ATOMS: atom_id res chain seq x y z
N MET A 1 -0.17 -11.04 21.82
CA MET A 1 -0.45 -11.85 20.62
C MET A 1 0.48 -11.39 19.52
N PRO A 2 1.02 -12.27 18.66
CA PRO A 2 1.81 -11.84 17.52
C PRO A 2 0.96 -10.96 16.60
N GLN A 3 1.53 -9.85 16.12
CA GLN A 3 0.93 -8.97 15.12
C GLN A 3 1.61 -9.29 13.79
N GLN A 4 0.94 -10.07 12.96
CA GLN A 4 1.46 -10.51 11.67
C GLN A 4 0.46 -10.17 10.56
N SER A 5 1.01 -9.88 9.39
CA SER A 5 0.29 -9.79 8.12
C SER A 5 0.71 -10.99 7.24
N PRO A 6 -0.10 -11.38 6.24
CA PRO A 6 -1.42 -10.83 5.91
C PRO A 6 -2.52 -11.22 6.91
N ILE A 7 -3.69 -10.58 6.77
CA ILE A 7 -4.91 -10.92 7.50
C ILE A 7 -6.08 -11.17 6.56
N ASN A 8 -7.11 -11.85 7.08
CA ASN A 8 -8.43 -11.84 6.46
C ASN A 8 -9.22 -10.60 6.90
N ILE A 9 -9.65 -9.80 5.94
CA ILE A 9 -10.46 -8.61 6.15
C ILE A 9 -11.93 -9.04 6.10
N VAL A 10 -12.65 -8.82 7.19
CA VAL A 10 -14.08 -9.14 7.32
C VAL A 10 -14.84 -7.84 7.60
N PRO A 11 -15.48 -7.21 6.60
CA PRO A 11 -16.09 -5.88 6.74
C PRO A 11 -17.12 -5.77 7.88
N THR A 12 -17.82 -6.86 8.19
CA THR A 12 -18.81 -6.88 9.29
C THR A 12 -18.18 -6.88 10.68
N GLU A 13 -16.89 -7.20 10.80
CA GLU A 13 -16.13 -7.22 12.06
C GLU A 13 -15.25 -5.96 12.23
N VAL A 14 -15.26 -5.05 11.25
CA VAL A 14 -14.49 -3.80 11.36
C VAL A 14 -15.23 -2.78 12.21
N LYS A 15 -14.48 -2.08 13.05
CA LYS A 15 -14.97 -0.85 13.66
C LYS A 15 -14.90 0.24 12.60
N GLU A 16 -16.07 0.71 12.15
CA GLU A 16 -16.13 1.85 11.24
C GLU A 16 -15.39 3.04 11.86
N LEU A 17 -14.49 3.62 11.08
CA LEU A 17 -13.79 4.82 11.44
C LEU A 17 -14.47 6.00 10.74
N VAL A 18 -15.22 6.81 11.50
CA VAL A 18 -15.77 8.06 10.98
C VAL A 18 -14.61 9.01 10.68
N MET A 19 -14.44 9.32 9.41
CA MET A 19 -13.53 10.35 8.91
C MET A 19 -14.22 11.71 9.09
N ASP A 20 -14.07 12.33 10.26
CA ASP A 20 -14.47 13.72 10.47
C ASP A 20 -13.23 14.63 10.63
N ASP A 21 -13.44 15.95 10.59
CA ASP A 21 -12.35 16.92 10.68
C ASP A 21 -11.61 16.88 12.04
N ASN A 22 -12.13 16.19 13.06
CA ASN A 22 -11.50 16.05 14.37
C ASN A 22 -10.59 14.81 14.48
N ASN A 23 -10.76 13.83 13.60
CA ASN A 23 -10.06 12.56 13.66
C ASN A 23 -8.80 12.50 12.79
N GLY A 24 -8.44 13.55 12.06
CA GLY A 24 -7.34 13.57 11.11
C GLY A 24 -7.64 12.77 9.83
N LYS A 25 -7.03 13.16 8.71
CA LYS A 25 -7.25 12.54 7.39
C LYS A 25 -6.09 11.59 7.07
N ILE A 26 -6.38 10.56 6.28
CA ILE A 26 -5.33 9.83 5.56
C ILE A 26 -5.19 10.53 4.21
N GLU A 27 -3.98 10.99 3.91
CA GLU A 27 -3.67 11.66 2.65
C GLU A 27 -2.60 10.88 1.91
N LEU A 28 -2.83 10.60 0.63
CA LEU A 28 -1.87 9.93 -0.24
C LEU A 28 -1.67 10.78 -1.49
N SER A 29 -0.44 11.19 -1.73
CA SER A 29 -0.02 11.88 -2.94
C SER A 29 1.11 11.09 -3.59
N LEU A 30 0.96 10.77 -4.87
CA LEU A 30 1.93 10.03 -5.66
C LEU A 30 2.34 10.90 -6.84
N GLY A 31 3.59 11.36 -6.82
CA GLY A 31 4.18 12.12 -7.91
C GLY A 31 4.80 11.23 -8.97
N CYS A 32 5.77 11.76 -9.70
CA CYS A 32 6.45 11.05 -10.78
C CYS A 32 7.97 11.16 -10.64
N CYS A 33 8.65 10.02 -10.71
CA CYS A 33 10.10 9.96 -10.80
C CYS A 33 10.54 8.63 -11.44
N ASP A 34 11.81 8.56 -11.82
CA ASP A 34 12.41 7.33 -12.34
C ASP A 34 12.40 6.24 -11.25
N GLY A 35 12.09 5.01 -11.67
CA GLY A 35 12.15 3.83 -10.82
C GLY A 35 13.21 2.83 -11.31
N HIS A 36 13.73 2.02 -10.39
CA HIS A 36 14.62 0.91 -10.71
C HIS A 36 13.95 -0.44 -10.38
N LEU A 37 13.73 -1.26 -11.40
CA LEU A 37 13.19 -2.61 -11.25
C LEU A 37 14.31 -3.59 -10.86
N GLU A 38 14.12 -4.29 -9.75
CA GLU A 38 14.98 -5.36 -9.26
C GLU A 38 14.18 -6.68 -9.20
N HIS A 39 14.76 -7.74 -9.76
CA HIS A 39 14.21 -9.08 -9.64
C HIS A 39 14.90 -9.86 -8.52
N GLY A 40 14.20 -10.04 -7.40
CA GLY A 40 14.71 -10.67 -6.17
C GLY A 40 14.51 -12.20 -6.11
N GLY A 41 14.22 -12.85 -7.24
CA GLY A 41 14.04 -14.30 -7.35
C GLY A 41 12.57 -14.73 -7.45
N SER A 42 11.78 -14.58 -6.38
CA SER A 42 10.36 -14.95 -6.37
C SER A 42 9.41 -13.77 -6.52
N ASN A 43 9.95 -12.56 -6.62
CA ASN A 43 9.18 -11.32 -6.76
C ASN A 43 10.02 -10.27 -7.49
N PHE A 44 9.35 -9.25 -8.00
CA PHE A 44 9.95 -8.04 -8.52
C PHE A 44 9.61 -6.87 -7.60
N LYS A 45 10.61 -6.02 -7.39
CA LYS A 45 10.51 -4.81 -6.58
C LYS A 45 10.90 -3.64 -7.47
N VAL A 46 10.13 -2.57 -7.39
CA VAL A 46 10.53 -1.29 -7.99
C VAL A 46 10.97 -0.37 -6.86
N HIS A 47 12.25 -0.03 -6.85
CA HIS A 47 12.75 1.05 -6.02
C HIS A 47 12.28 2.36 -6.64
N TRP A 48 11.38 3.03 -5.94
CA TRP A 48 10.73 4.26 -6.41
C TRP A 48 10.47 5.14 -5.18
N CYS A 49 11.13 6.29 -5.15
CA CYS A 49 11.09 7.21 -3.99
C CYS A 49 10.15 8.41 -4.18
N GLY A 50 9.41 8.43 -5.29
CA GLY A 50 8.59 9.57 -5.69
C GLY A 50 9.40 10.85 -5.90
N ASP A 51 8.69 11.95 -6.10
CA ASP A 51 9.22 13.31 -6.13
C ASP A 51 8.89 14.07 -4.83
N GLU A 52 9.13 15.39 -4.80
CA GLU A 52 8.82 16.23 -3.64
C GLU A 52 7.33 16.26 -3.26
N THR A 53 6.44 15.92 -4.19
CA THR A 53 4.99 15.88 -3.98
C THR A 53 4.50 14.53 -3.44
N SER A 54 5.39 13.54 -3.33
CA SER A 54 5.03 12.17 -2.99
C SER A 54 5.09 11.91 -1.47
N PHE A 55 3.96 11.56 -0.87
CA PHE A 55 3.84 11.29 0.57
C PHE A 55 2.59 10.46 0.92
N LEU A 56 2.67 9.75 2.04
CA LEU A 56 1.54 9.23 2.80
C LEU A 56 1.50 9.94 4.16
N LYS A 57 0.39 10.59 4.48
CA LYS A 57 0.16 11.19 5.80
C LYS A 57 -0.91 10.42 6.54
N LEU A 58 -0.58 9.93 7.74
CA LEU A 58 -1.52 9.24 8.62
C LEU A 58 -2.20 10.22 9.57
N ARG A 59 -3.21 9.71 10.29
CA ARG A 59 -4.11 10.50 11.15
C ARG A 59 -3.42 11.19 12.32
N ASP A 60 -2.28 10.67 12.76
CA ASP A 60 -1.42 11.28 13.77
C ASP A 60 -0.58 12.46 13.22
N GLY A 61 -0.75 12.78 11.93
CA GLY A 61 -0.03 13.83 11.23
C GLY A 61 1.35 13.39 10.74
N ARG A 62 1.78 12.15 11.03
CA ARG A 62 3.08 11.63 10.61
C ARG A 62 3.08 11.39 9.11
N GLU A 63 4.14 11.87 8.47
CA GLU A 63 4.39 11.70 7.05
C GLU A 63 5.36 10.55 6.80
N TYR A 64 5.10 9.81 5.74
CA TYR A 64 5.90 8.69 5.26
C TYR A 64 6.18 8.89 3.77
N ARG A 65 7.44 8.80 3.36
CA ARG A 65 7.83 8.91 1.95
C ARG A 65 7.85 7.53 1.31
N PRO A 66 7.41 7.36 0.04
CA PRO A 66 7.51 6.08 -0.64
C PRO A 66 9.00 5.70 -0.80
N ILE A 67 9.28 4.41 -0.71
CA ILE A 67 10.64 3.87 -0.90
C ILE A 67 10.69 2.75 -1.94
N GLN A 68 9.60 2.01 -2.11
CA GLN A 68 9.45 0.97 -3.13
C GLN A 68 8.00 0.53 -3.26
N PHE A 69 7.69 -0.17 -4.36
CA PHE A 69 6.53 -1.03 -4.43
C PHE A 69 6.90 -2.42 -4.99
N HIS A 70 6.08 -3.41 -4.66
CA HIS A 70 6.18 -4.78 -5.16
C HIS A 70 4.80 -5.41 -5.26
N PHE A 71 4.71 -6.61 -5.84
CA PHE A 71 3.44 -7.24 -6.16
C PHE A 71 3.36 -8.67 -5.63
N HIS A 72 2.15 -9.18 -5.49
CA HIS A 72 1.90 -10.57 -5.11
C HIS A 72 0.80 -11.16 -5.96
N THR A 73 0.98 -12.43 -6.36
CA THR A 73 -0.01 -13.24 -7.06
C THR A 73 -0.10 -14.63 -6.43
N PRO A 74 -1.25 -15.01 -5.84
CA PRO A 74 -2.45 -14.20 -5.59
C PRO A 74 -2.22 -13.11 -4.52
N SER A 75 -3.25 -12.33 -4.17
CA SER A 75 -3.16 -11.39 -3.05
C SER A 75 -2.89 -12.12 -1.72
N GLU A 76 -2.01 -11.56 -0.90
CA GLU A 76 -1.71 -12.12 0.42
C GLU A 76 -2.88 -11.92 1.40
N HIS A 77 -3.43 -10.70 1.45
CA HIS A 77 -4.66 -10.41 2.21
C HIS A 77 -5.88 -10.98 1.47
N THR A 78 -6.89 -11.38 2.24
CA THR A 78 -8.17 -11.85 1.71
C THR A 78 -9.31 -10.96 2.14
N LEU A 79 -10.37 -10.87 1.33
CA LEU A 79 -11.64 -10.25 1.72
C LEU A 79 -12.68 -11.37 1.90
N GLU A 80 -13.22 -11.51 3.11
CA GLU A 80 -14.16 -12.58 3.47
C GLU A 80 -13.63 -13.99 3.11
N GLY A 81 -12.34 -14.21 3.34
CA GLY A 81 -11.63 -15.46 3.07
C GLY A 81 -11.26 -15.69 1.60
N LYS A 82 -11.58 -14.75 0.69
CA LYS A 82 -11.26 -14.87 -0.73
C LYS A 82 -10.06 -14.00 -1.10
N PRO A 83 -9.02 -14.57 -1.74
CA PRO A 83 -7.94 -13.78 -2.31
C PRO A 83 -8.39 -13.14 -3.64
N PHE A 84 -7.78 -12.00 -3.95
CA PHE A 84 -7.77 -11.40 -5.27
C PHE A 84 -6.64 -12.00 -6.12
N GLN A 85 -6.72 -11.86 -7.44
CA GLN A 85 -5.71 -12.42 -8.34
C GLN A 85 -4.35 -11.73 -8.21
N PHE A 86 -4.35 -10.44 -7.82
CA PHE A 86 -3.16 -9.60 -7.83
C PHE A 86 -3.25 -8.53 -6.74
N CYS A 87 -2.12 -8.21 -6.10
CA CYS A 87 -2.00 -7.20 -5.05
C CYS A 87 -0.69 -6.42 -5.22
N MET A 88 -0.75 -5.10 -5.08
CA MET A 88 0.44 -4.25 -4.97
C MET A 88 0.61 -3.76 -3.54
N HIS A 89 1.85 -3.75 -3.05
CA HIS A 89 2.24 -3.10 -1.81
C HIS A 89 3.09 -1.88 -2.11
N LEU A 90 2.59 -0.67 -1.81
CA LEU A 90 3.38 0.55 -1.79
C LEU A 90 3.94 0.75 -0.38
N VAL A 91 5.26 0.70 -0.24
CA VAL A 91 5.94 0.79 1.03
C VAL A 91 6.49 2.19 1.24
N HIS A 92 6.14 2.77 2.38
CA HIS A 92 6.55 4.10 2.80
C HIS A 92 7.31 4.04 4.12
N GLN A 93 8.20 4.99 4.34
CA GLN A 93 9.00 5.12 5.56
C GLN A 93 8.98 6.55 6.08
N SER A 94 8.80 6.73 7.39
CA SER A 94 8.93 8.03 8.07
C SER A 94 10.39 8.39 8.31
N ASP A 95 10.65 9.64 8.67
CA ASP A 95 11.98 10.15 9.02
C ASP A 95 12.64 9.39 10.20
N ASP A 96 11.83 8.90 11.14
CA ASP A 96 12.25 8.09 12.28
C ASP A 96 12.27 6.57 11.99
N GLY A 97 12.10 6.17 10.73
CA GLY A 97 12.30 4.79 10.25
C GLY A 97 11.09 3.86 10.35
N HIS A 98 9.94 4.32 10.85
CA HIS A 98 8.72 3.51 10.90
C HIS A 98 8.17 3.25 9.49
N LEU A 99 7.55 2.09 9.29
CA LEU A 99 6.99 1.69 8.00
C LEU A 99 5.47 1.81 7.97
N ALA A 100 4.95 2.20 6.82
CA ALA A 100 3.54 2.14 6.48
C ALA A 100 3.37 1.55 5.07
N VAL A 101 2.44 0.62 4.90
CA VAL A 101 2.18 -0.06 3.62
C VAL A 101 0.75 0.19 3.18
N VAL A 102 0.59 0.66 1.94
CA VAL A 102 -0.71 0.72 1.26
C VAL A 102 -0.84 -0.51 0.38
N GLY A 103 -1.82 -1.35 0.68
CA GLY A 103 -2.18 -2.51 -0.14
C GLY A 103 -3.25 -2.14 -1.16
N VAL A 104 -3.02 -2.46 -2.43
CA VAL A 104 -3.96 -2.23 -3.54
C VAL A 104 -4.34 -3.58 -4.13
N PHE A 105 -5.60 -3.99 -3.97
CA PHE A 105 -6.14 -5.16 -4.65
C PHE A 105 -6.47 -4.83 -6.10
N PHE A 106 -6.31 -5.83 -6.97
CA PHE A 106 -6.66 -5.75 -8.37
C PHE A 106 -7.68 -6.83 -8.71
N GLU A 107 -8.68 -6.45 -9.49
CA GLU A 107 -9.63 -7.35 -10.13
C GLU A 107 -9.31 -7.44 -11.62
N GLU A 108 -9.61 -8.58 -12.24
CA GLU A 108 -9.51 -8.71 -13.69
C GLU A 108 -10.51 -7.76 -14.37
N GLY A 109 -10.05 -7.05 -15.40
CA GLY A 109 -10.84 -6.05 -16.09
C GLY A 109 -10.07 -5.40 -17.23
N ASP A 110 -10.35 -4.11 -17.46
CA ASP A 110 -9.65 -3.31 -18.46
C ASP A 110 -8.15 -3.21 -18.16
N GLU A 111 -7.36 -2.95 -19.21
CA GLU A 111 -5.92 -2.75 -19.10
C GLU A 111 -5.60 -1.59 -18.13
N SER A 112 -4.74 -1.86 -17.16
CA SER A 112 -4.26 -0.83 -16.25
C SER A 112 -3.20 0.01 -16.94
N ALA A 113 -3.47 1.31 -17.13
CA ALA A 113 -2.50 2.26 -17.70
C ALA A 113 -1.18 2.36 -16.88
N PHE A 114 -1.21 1.93 -15.61
CA PHE A 114 0.00 1.84 -14.78
C PHE A 114 0.87 0.62 -15.09
N LEU A 115 0.26 -0.48 -15.54
CA LEU A 115 0.94 -1.76 -15.81
C LEU A 115 1.23 -1.99 -17.31
N ALA A 116 0.70 -1.12 -18.19
CA ALA A 116 0.82 -1.22 -19.65
C ALA A 116 2.21 -0.83 -20.18
#